data_AF-A0AAE4RIA3-F1
#
_entry.id   AF-A0AAE4RIA3-F1
#
_cell.length_a   1.000
_cell.length_b   1.000
_cell.length_c   1.000
_cell.angle_alpha   90.00
_cell.angle_beta   90.00
_cell.angle_gamma   90.00
#
_symmetry.space_group_name_H-M   'P 1'
#
loop_
_entity.id
_entity.type
_entity.pdbx_description
1 polymer ?
#
loop_
_entity_poly.entity_id
_entity_poly.type
_entity_poly.pdbx_seq_one_letter_code
_entity_poly.pdbx_strand_id
1 'polypeptide(L)'
;MKFVLANWGTRGEVEPYLTIGRELVRRGHDVRMAVAPEMVDFVESAGPVGVAYGPELKVILEPHRDYWTYWFNNPWKIRKLDRLWREVVEPLTQCRTEVSRTLTSLADGADLLLTGMNYEDTAANVAEYCGIPLATLHHFPWRTNGALVPFVPAPLGRAAMTVYEWLLWRGSKQDEDAQRRELGLPAARGPWTRRIAERGSLEIQAYDAACYPGLAAEWSKWNGQRPFVGALTLELPTDADDDVMSWIASGRPPICFGFGSAAVESAADTFAMIGAACEQLGERALISAAGTDFRSVSHFEHIKVVNAMNFATVLPACRALVHHGGAGTTNAGMRAGLPTLILWTLPDQAIWAARVKRLKLGMGRRFSTTTQESLVSDLRTILAAEYLTQARDFSSRMTRPADSAATTADLIENFALSKRAG
;
A
#
# COMPACT_ATOMS: atom_id res chain seq x y z
N MET A 1 -8.13 25.74 4.47
CA MET A 1 -7.04 25.22 5.31
C MET A 1 -5.89 24.82 4.42
N LYS A 2 -4.67 24.80 4.94
CA LYS A 2 -3.46 24.33 4.26
C LYS A 2 -3.12 22.93 4.76
N PHE A 3 -3.12 21.93 3.89
CA PHE A 3 -2.77 20.55 4.21
C PHE A 3 -1.48 20.13 3.52
N VAL A 4 -0.60 19.46 4.26
CA VAL A 4 0.61 18.84 3.72
C VAL A 4 0.44 17.33 3.81
N LEU A 5 0.57 16.64 2.67
CA LEU A 5 0.48 15.19 2.57
C LEU A 5 1.83 14.67 2.11
N ALA A 6 2.58 14.03 3.00
CA ALA A 6 3.95 13.59 2.74
C ALA A 6 4.06 12.07 2.77
N ASN A 7 4.26 11.47 1.60
CA ASN A 7 4.49 10.05 1.48
C ASN A 7 5.41 9.74 0.29
N TRP A 8 6.57 9.18 0.60
CA TRP A 8 7.51 8.68 -0.39
C TRP A 8 7.20 7.22 -0.71
N GLY A 9 7.17 6.84 -1.98
CA GLY A 9 6.88 5.47 -2.38
C GLY A 9 6.37 5.35 -3.81
N THR A 10 6.03 4.12 -4.19
CA THR A 10 5.44 3.82 -5.50
C THR A 10 4.01 4.32 -5.62
N ARG A 11 3.42 4.21 -6.82
CA ARG A 11 2.00 4.56 -7.05
C ARG A 11 1.05 3.95 -6.02
N GLY A 12 1.25 2.68 -5.63
CA GLY A 12 0.38 2.02 -4.66
C GLY A 12 0.40 2.66 -3.26
N GLU A 13 1.49 3.33 -2.92
CA GLU A 13 1.64 4.06 -1.65
C GLU A 13 1.18 5.51 -1.79
N VAL A 14 1.35 6.14 -2.96
CA VAL A 14 0.97 7.55 -3.23
C VAL A 14 -0.54 7.70 -3.50
N GLU A 15 -1.16 6.75 -4.20
CA GLU A 15 -2.57 6.87 -4.64
C GLU A 15 -3.58 7.07 -3.49
N PRO A 16 -3.45 6.41 -2.32
CA PRO A 16 -4.29 6.71 -1.16
C PRO A 16 -4.21 8.18 -0.72
N TYR A 17 -3.02 8.78 -0.72
CA TYR A 17 -2.84 10.19 -0.35
C TYR A 17 -3.40 11.11 -1.43
N LEU A 18 -3.21 10.76 -2.70
CA LEU A 18 -3.76 11.52 -3.81
C LEU A 18 -5.29 11.51 -3.80
N THR A 19 -5.90 10.39 -3.37
CA THR A 19 -7.35 10.28 -3.19
C THR A 19 -7.85 11.28 -2.14
N ILE A 20 -7.15 11.39 -1.01
CA ILE A 20 -7.44 12.38 0.04
C ILE A 20 -7.18 13.80 -0.48
N GLY A 21 -6.03 14.02 -1.11
CA GLY A 21 -5.61 15.33 -1.62
C GLY A 21 -6.58 15.88 -2.65
N ARG A 22 -7.04 15.06 -3.59
CA ARG A 22 -8.07 15.43 -4.58
C ARG A 22 -9.37 15.84 -3.91
N GLU A 23 -9.80 15.10 -2.88
CA GLU A 23 -11.02 15.43 -2.15
C GLU A 23 -10.88 16.75 -1.35
N LEU A 24 -9.74 16.98 -0.70
CA LEU A 24 -9.46 18.24 0.01
C LEU A 24 -9.36 19.44 -0.96
N VAL A 25 -8.74 19.28 -2.13
CA VAL A 25 -8.73 20.31 -3.19
C VAL A 25 -10.15 20.61 -3.66
N ARG A 26 -10.98 19.58 -3.89
CA ARG A 26 -12.40 19.73 -4.27
C ARG A 26 -13.19 20.52 -3.23
N ARG A 27 -12.81 20.43 -1.95
CA ARG A 27 -13.41 21.19 -0.83
C ARG A 27 -12.82 22.61 -0.66
N GLY A 28 -11.94 23.04 -1.54
CA GLY A 28 -11.37 24.39 -1.56
C GLY A 28 -10.19 24.59 -0.62
N HIS A 29 -9.45 23.53 -0.28
CA HIS A 29 -8.24 23.62 0.53
C HIS A 29 -6.97 23.76 -0.30
N ASP A 30 -5.94 24.38 0.29
CA ASP A 30 -4.58 24.40 -0.28
C ASP A 30 -3.89 23.09 0.11
N VAL A 31 -3.52 22.27 -0.88
CA VAL A 31 -2.98 20.93 -0.66
C VAL A 31 -1.63 20.82 -1.34
N ARG A 32 -0.59 20.56 -0.54
CA ARG A 32 0.77 20.25 -1.01
C ARG A 32 1.08 18.78 -0.79
N MET A 33 1.49 18.09 -1.84
CA MET A 33 1.86 16.68 -1.78
C MET A 33 3.37 16.50 -1.95
N ALA A 34 4.04 16.03 -0.90
CA ALA A 34 5.45 15.66 -0.94
C ALA A 34 5.55 14.17 -1.31
N VAL A 35 6.03 13.88 -2.51
CA VAL A 35 6.09 12.53 -3.10
C VAL A 35 7.43 12.26 -3.78
N ALA A 36 7.73 10.99 -4.07
CA ALA A 36 8.92 10.65 -4.84
C ALA A 36 8.99 11.45 -6.17
N PRO A 37 10.18 11.82 -6.66
CA PRO A 37 10.32 12.65 -7.86
C PRO A 37 9.49 12.17 -9.06
N GLU A 38 9.45 10.86 -9.30
CA GLU A 38 8.71 10.25 -10.41
C GLU A 38 7.19 10.30 -10.27
N MET A 39 6.68 10.60 -9.07
CA MET A 39 5.23 10.65 -8.77
C MET A 39 4.67 12.07 -8.80
N VAL A 40 5.49 13.10 -9.03
CA VAL A 40 5.06 14.52 -9.06
C VAL A 40 4.01 14.73 -10.15
N ASP A 41 4.29 14.34 -11.39
CA ASP A 41 3.35 14.48 -12.51
C ASP A 41 2.04 13.72 -12.24
N PHE A 42 2.11 12.57 -11.59
CA PHE A 42 0.94 11.78 -11.24
C PHE A 42 0.03 12.51 -10.23
N VAL A 43 0.60 13.12 -9.19
CA VAL A 43 -0.22 13.88 -8.22
C VAL A 43 -0.78 15.17 -8.84
N GLU A 44 0.00 15.87 -9.65
CA GLU A 44 -0.43 17.11 -10.31
C GLU A 44 -1.56 16.84 -11.32
N SER A 45 -1.53 15.69 -12.00
CA SER A 45 -2.60 15.27 -12.92
C SER A 45 -3.98 15.14 -12.26
N ALA A 46 -4.04 15.04 -10.93
CA ALA A 46 -5.27 14.90 -10.15
C ALA A 46 -5.60 16.13 -9.27
N GLY A 47 -4.83 17.22 -9.37
CA GLY A 47 -5.16 18.53 -8.80
C GLY A 47 -4.22 19.10 -7.73
N PRO A 48 -3.71 18.33 -6.75
CA PRO A 48 -2.80 18.86 -5.74
C PRO A 48 -1.47 19.35 -6.32
N VAL A 49 -0.80 20.28 -5.62
CA VAL A 49 0.54 20.74 -6.01
C VAL A 49 1.57 19.71 -5.56
N GLY A 50 2.32 19.13 -6.50
CA GLY A 50 3.36 18.14 -6.24
C GLY A 50 4.70 18.76 -5.85
N VAL A 51 5.42 18.11 -4.95
CA VAL A 51 6.77 18.50 -4.52
C VAL A 51 7.63 17.25 -4.43
N ALA A 52 8.77 17.26 -5.10
CA ALA A 52 9.74 16.18 -5.03
C ALA A 52 10.27 16.03 -3.59
N TYR A 53 10.31 14.79 -3.12
CA TYR A 53 10.58 14.44 -1.74
C TYR A 53 11.30 13.10 -1.69
N GLY A 54 12.49 13.04 -1.10
CA GLY A 54 13.28 11.80 -1.01
C GLY A 54 14.00 11.40 -2.30
N PRO A 55 14.69 10.25 -2.30
CA PRO A 55 15.44 9.78 -3.46
C PRO A 55 14.52 9.31 -4.60
N GLU A 56 15.08 9.15 -5.78
CA GLU A 56 14.40 8.45 -6.89
C GLU A 56 14.04 7.01 -6.50
N LEU A 57 12.86 6.54 -6.91
CA LEU A 57 12.35 5.22 -6.57
C LEU A 57 13.27 4.10 -7.03
N LYS A 58 13.84 4.21 -8.24
CA LYS A 58 14.72 3.18 -8.82
C LYS A 58 15.95 2.89 -7.96
N VAL A 59 16.46 3.89 -7.24
CA VAL A 59 17.65 3.79 -6.38
C VAL A 59 17.39 2.87 -5.18
N ILE A 60 16.12 2.71 -4.78
CA ILE A 60 15.74 1.90 -3.61
C ILE A 60 15.04 0.60 -4.01
N LEU A 61 14.15 0.63 -5.00
CA LEU A 61 13.28 -0.51 -5.32
C LEU A 61 14.07 -1.74 -5.76
N GLU A 62 15.11 -1.56 -6.57
CA GLU A 62 15.98 -2.66 -7.02
C GLU A 62 16.77 -3.27 -5.86
N PRO A 63 17.57 -2.51 -5.07
CA PRO A 63 18.23 -3.05 -3.88
C PRO A 63 17.27 -3.69 -2.87
N HIS A 64 16.09 -3.10 -2.68
CA HIS A 64 15.09 -3.61 -1.73
C HIS A 64 14.54 -4.97 -2.18
N ARG A 65 14.22 -5.11 -3.46
CA ARG A 65 13.82 -6.41 -4.04
C ARG A 65 14.94 -7.44 -3.91
N ASP A 66 16.17 -7.07 -4.24
CA ASP A 66 17.32 -7.97 -4.20
C ASP A 66 17.62 -8.43 -2.77
N TYR A 67 17.51 -7.53 -1.79
CA TYR A 67 17.60 -7.86 -0.37
C TYR A 67 16.59 -8.93 0.03
N TRP A 68 15.30 -8.73 -0.26
CA TRP A 68 14.25 -9.66 0.14
C TRP A 68 14.37 -11.00 -0.57
N THR A 69 14.61 -10.99 -1.88
CA THR A 69 14.87 -12.21 -2.66
C THR A 69 16.03 -13.00 -2.06
N TYR A 70 17.12 -12.32 -1.69
CA TYR A 70 18.26 -12.96 -1.06
C TYR A 70 17.94 -13.47 0.35
N TRP A 71 17.23 -12.70 1.17
CA TRP A 71 16.83 -13.06 2.53
C TRP A 71 16.00 -14.34 2.56
N PHE A 72 14.99 -14.44 1.69
CA PHE A 72 14.13 -15.62 1.66
C PHE A 72 14.86 -16.88 1.17
N ASN A 73 15.92 -16.74 0.36
CA ASN A 73 16.66 -17.87 -0.21
C ASN A 73 17.91 -18.24 0.62
N ASN A 74 18.49 -17.28 1.34
CA ASN A 74 19.77 -17.42 2.05
C ASN A 74 19.78 -16.67 3.41
N PRO A 75 18.82 -16.92 4.32
CA PRO A 75 18.69 -16.14 5.56
C PRO A 75 19.91 -16.25 6.49
N TRP A 76 20.70 -17.31 6.35
CA TRP A 76 21.90 -17.59 7.16
C TRP A 76 23.13 -16.75 6.77
N LYS A 77 23.12 -16.10 5.59
CA LYS A 77 24.29 -15.37 5.06
C LYS A 77 24.31 -13.91 5.56
N ILE A 78 24.43 -13.76 6.88
CA ILE A 78 24.25 -12.49 7.62
C ILE A 78 25.12 -11.35 7.05
N ARG A 79 26.40 -11.59 6.73
CA ARG A 79 27.30 -10.55 6.19
C ARG A 79 26.82 -9.96 4.85
N LYS A 80 26.28 -10.78 3.96
CA LYS A 80 25.78 -10.31 2.66
C LYS A 80 24.42 -9.64 2.83
N LEU A 81 23.57 -10.13 3.73
CA LEU A 81 22.32 -9.46 4.08
C LEU A 81 22.54 -8.06 4.67
N ASP A 82 23.50 -7.94 5.57
CA ASP A 82 23.90 -6.67 6.18
C ASP A 82 24.43 -5.67 5.13
N ARG A 83 25.18 -6.14 4.11
CA ARG A 83 25.59 -5.32 2.98
C ARG A 83 24.40 -4.86 2.12
N LEU A 84 23.54 -5.80 1.69
CA LEU A 84 22.37 -5.47 0.86
C LEU A 84 21.41 -4.53 1.61
N TRP A 85 21.26 -4.71 2.92
CA TRP A 85 20.46 -3.81 3.75
C TRP A 85 21.03 -2.39 3.79
N ARG A 86 22.35 -2.23 3.87
CA ARG A 86 22.99 -0.91 3.73
C ARG A 86 22.71 -0.28 2.38
N GLU A 87 22.76 -1.04 1.29
CA GLU A 87 22.44 -0.53 -0.05
C GLU A 87 20.99 0.00 -0.15
N VAL A 88 20.07 -0.53 0.66
CA VAL A 88 18.69 -0.02 0.78
C VAL A 88 18.60 1.24 1.66
N VAL A 89 19.29 1.25 2.80
CA VAL A 89 19.12 2.31 3.82
C VAL A 89 19.94 3.57 3.49
N GLU A 90 21.13 3.41 2.91
CA GLU A 90 22.08 4.52 2.69
C GLU A 90 21.47 5.67 1.88
N PRO A 91 20.77 5.46 0.74
CA PRO A 91 20.21 6.58 -0.01
C PRO A 91 19.07 7.26 0.75
N LEU A 92 18.30 6.51 1.56
CA LEU A 92 17.26 7.08 2.41
C LEU A 92 17.85 7.99 3.50
N THR A 93 18.97 7.58 4.09
CA THR A 93 19.71 8.36 5.10
C THR A 93 20.35 9.60 4.49
N GLN A 94 20.97 9.50 3.30
CA GLN A 94 21.59 10.63 2.61
C GLN A 94 20.58 11.72 2.24
N CYS A 95 19.38 11.33 1.79
CA CYS A 95 18.31 12.27 1.48
C CYS A 95 17.59 12.80 2.73
N ARG A 96 17.84 12.25 3.94
CA ARG A 96 17.03 12.55 5.14
C ARG A 96 17.09 14.02 5.56
N THR A 97 18.24 14.67 5.46
CA THR A 97 18.37 16.11 5.75
C THR A 97 17.59 16.97 4.77
N GLU A 98 17.65 16.64 3.47
CA GLU A 98 16.87 17.33 2.43
C GLU A 98 15.37 17.11 2.64
N VAL A 99 14.97 15.85 2.84
CA VAL A 99 13.60 15.44 3.21
C VAL A 99 13.08 16.24 4.40
N SER A 100 13.87 16.35 5.48
CA SER A 100 13.51 17.14 6.66
C SER A 100 13.34 18.62 6.32
N ARG A 101 14.25 19.22 5.55
CA ARG A 101 14.19 20.63 5.16
C ARG A 101 12.97 20.92 4.28
N THR A 102 12.75 20.12 3.24
CA THR A 102 11.60 20.23 2.34
C THR A 102 10.30 20.13 3.13
N LEU A 103 10.19 19.11 3.99
CA LEU A 103 8.98 18.91 4.78
C LEU A 103 8.74 20.04 5.78
N THR A 104 9.79 20.54 6.43
CA THR A 104 9.70 21.70 7.34
C THR A 104 9.20 22.93 6.60
N SER A 105 9.73 23.20 5.40
CA SER A 105 9.29 24.33 4.58
C SER A 105 7.83 24.20 4.11
N LEU A 106 7.37 22.99 3.79
CA LEU A 106 5.98 22.76 3.40
C LEU A 106 5.03 22.89 4.60
N ALA A 107 5.43 22.35 5.75
CA ALA A 107 4.67 22.34 7.00
C ALA A 107 4.55 23.73 7.65
N ASP A 108 5.40 24.69 7.29
CA ASP A 108 5.31 26.06 7.79
C ASP A 108 3.94 26.68 7.46
N GLY A 109 3.21 27.12 8.49
CA GLY A 109 1.84 27.62 8.37
C GLY A 109 0.79 26.62 7.90
N ALA A 110 1.10 25.31 7.92
CA ALA A 110 0.11 24.26 7.61
C ALA A 110 -0.83 24.01 8.79
N ASP A 111 -2.04 23.54 8.48
CA ASP A 111 -3.08 23.21 9.46
C ASP A 111 -3.01 21.76 9.93
N LEU A 112 -2.41 20.90 9.12
CA LEU A 112 -2.18 19.50 9.44
C LEU A 112 -1.13 18.91 8.48
N LEU A 113 -0.28 18.05 9.04
CA LEU A 113 0.62 17.18 8.29
C LEU A 113 0.08 15.74 8.31
N LEU A 114 -0.22 15.18 7.13
CA LEU A 114 -0.54 13.77 6.95
C LEU A 114 0.69 13.03 6.41
N THR A 115 1.03 11.89 7.00
CA THR A 115 2.18 11.09 6.55
C THR A 115 1.92 9.58 6.55
N GLY A 116 2.86 8.83 5.98
CA GLY A 116 2.84 7.38 5.88
C GLY A 116 3.95 6.69 6.61
N MET A 117 4.16 5.42 6.29
CA MET A 117 5.18 4.58 6.93
C MET A 117 6.60 5.05 6.59
N ASN A 118 6.82 5.48 5.35
CA ASN A 118 8.13 5.94 4.88
C ASN A 118 8.38 7.37 5.39
N TYR A 119 9.49 7.58 6.11
CA TYR A 119 9.82 8.84 6.79
C TYR A 119 8.81 9.29 7.86
N GLU A 120 8.05 8.37 8.44
CA GLU A 120 7.04 8.66 9.48
C GLU A 120 7.66 9.38 10.70
N ASP A 121 8.86 8.95 11.10
CA ASP A 121 9.64 9.53 12.21
C ASP A 121 10.09 10.96 11.90
N THR A 122 10.56 11.21 10.67
CA THR A 122 10.91 12.55 10.18
C THR A 122 9.70 13.47 10.23
N ALA A 123 8.56 13.02 9.70
CA ALA A 123 7.33 13.80 9.67
C ALA A 123 6.79 14.09 11.08
N ALA A 124 6.87 13.12 11.99
CA ALA A 124 6.48 13.32 13.39
C ALA A 124 7.34 14.39 14.09
N ASN A 125 8.65 14.42 13.81
CA ASN A 125 9.54 15.46 14.33
C ASN A 125 9.21 16.84 13.76
N VAL A 126 8.92 16.93 12.45
CA VAL A 126 8.54 18.19 11.80
C VAL A 126 7.21 18.71 12.34
N ALA A 127 6.19 17.86 12.48
CA ALA A 127 4.91 18.26 13.07
C ALA A 127 5.07 18.77 14.51
N GLU A 128 5.91 18.11 15.31
CA GLU A 128 6.27 18.54 16.67
C GLU A 128 6.97 19.90 16.68
N TYR A 129 7.91 20.13 15.76
CA TYR A 129 8.63 21.39 15.62
C TYR A 129 7.71 22.54 15.18
N CYS A 130 6.89 22.34 14.16
CA CYS A 130 5.95 23.34 13.65
C CYS A 130 4.76 23.58 14.60
N GLY A 131 4.55 22.69 15.59
CA GLY A 131 3.42 22.79 16.51
C GLY A 131 2.07 22.49 15.84
N ILE A 132 2.05 21.66 14.79
CA ILE A 132 0.86 21.37 13.99
C ILE A 132 0.33 19.95 14.25
N PRO A 133 -0.99 19.71 14.03
CA PRO A 133 -1.58 18.38 14.07
C PRO A 133 -0.90 17.41 13.11
N LEU A 134 -0.63 16.19 13.58
CA LEU A 134 -0.14 15.09 12.76
C LEU A 134 -1.24 14.05 12.57
N ALA A 135 -1.45 13.64 11.33
CA ALA A 135 -2.18 12.43 10.99
C ALA A 135 -1.26 11.41 10.30
N THR A 136 -1.52 10.12 10.48
CA THR A 136 -0.82 9.04 9.79
C THR A 136 -1.81 8.19 9.02
N LEU A 137 -1.41 7.64 7.87
CA LEU A 137 -2.24 6.74 7.07
C LEU A 137 -1.53 5.40 6.86
N HIS A 138 -2.14 4.30 7.30
CA HIS A 138 -1.58 2.96 7.16
C HIS A 138 -2.47 2.05 6.32
N HIS A 139 -1.87 1.32 5.38
CA HIS A 139 -2.57 0.42 4.47
C HIS A 139 -2.57 -1.04 4.96
N PHE A 140 -2.10 -1.30 6.18
CA PHE A 140 -2.27 -2.54 6.95
C PHE A 140 -2.09 -2.23 8.46
N PRO A 141 -2.35 -3.18 9.39
CA PRO A 141 -2.19 -2.96 10.84
C PRO A 141 -0.74 -2.76 11.28
N TRP A 142 -0.20 -1.57 11.00
CA TRP A 142 1.21 -1.21 11.21
C TRP A 142 1.56 -1.03 12.69
N ARG A 143 0.64 -0.46 13.48
CA ARG A 143 0.83 -0.30 14.94
C ARG A 143 0.70 -1.62 15.67
N THR A 144 1.45 -1.80 16.75
CA THR A 144 1.35 -2.93 17.68
C THR A 144 -0.11 -3.37 17.93
N ASN A 145 -0.41 -4.63 17.59
CA ASN A 145 -1.74 -5.23 17.74
C ASN A 145 -1.67 -6.76 17.88
N GLY A 146 -2.79 -7.37 18.27
CA GLY A 146 -2.92 -8.83 18.40
C GLY A 146 -3.43 -9.57 17.16
N ALA A 147 -3.74 -8.86 16.07
CA ALA A 147 -4.45 -9.40 14.91
C ALA A 147 -3.56 -9.67 13.68
N LEU A 148 -2.35 -9.07 13.63
CA LEU A 148 -1.46 -9.12 12.46
C LEU A 148 -0.88 -10.51 12.21
N VAL A 149 -0.43 -11.20 13.28
CA VAL A 149 0.17 -12.55 13.21
C VAL A 149 -0.75 -13.53 13.92
N PRO A 150 -1.74 -14.07 13.23
CA PRO A 150 -2.92 -14.55 13.92
C PRO A 150 -2.85 -16.03 14.33
N PHE A 151 -1.73 -16.71 14.06
CA PHE A 151 -1.40 -18.01 14.66
C PHE A 151 -0.62 -17.86 15.98
N VAL A 152 -0.20 -16.64 16.29
CA VAL A 152 0.45 -16.30 17.54
C VAL A 152 -0.62 -15.75 18.48
N PRO A 153 -0.71 -16.22 19.74
CA PRO A 153 -1.61 -15.64 20.74
C PRO A 153 -1.43 -14.12 20.83
N ALA A 154 -2.53 -13.38 20.89
CA ALA A 154 -2.52 -11.91 20.84
C ALA A 154 -1.52 -11.23 21.79
N PRO A 155 -1.33 -11.68 23.06
CA PRO A 155 -0.30 -11.10 23.94
C PRO A 155 1.11 -11.26 23.42
N LEU A 156 1.45 -12.43 22.85
CA LEU A 156 2.76 -12.71 22.27
C LEU A 156 2.97 -11.94 20.96
N GLY A 157 1.92 -11.81 20.14
CA GLY A 157 1.95 -10.99 18.93
C GLY A 157 2.25 -9.53 19.25
N ARG A 158 1.56 -8.95 20.26
CA ARG A 158 1.83 -7.59 20.74
C ARG A 158 3.25 -7.43 21.27
N ALA A 159 3.73 -8.37 22.08
CA ALA A 159 5.09 -8.32 22.62
C ALA A 159 6.14 -8.35 21.49
N ALA A 160 5.96 -9.23 20.51
CA ALA A 160 6.85 -9.31 19.34
C ALA A 160 6.86 -8.00 18.53
N MET A 161 5.69 -7.42 18.25
CA MET A 161 5.59 -6.13 17.55
C MET A 161 6.21 -4.99 18.36
N THR A 162 6.02 -4.97 19.69
CA THR A 162 6.61 -3.95 20.57
C THR A 162 8.13 -4.01 20.55
N VAL A 163 8.70 -5.23 20.63
CA VAL A 163 10.14 -5.45 20.53
C VAL A 163 10.65 -5.04 19.15
N TYR A 164 9.91 -5.36 18.09
CA TYR A 164 10.26 -4.96 16.73
C TYR A 164 10.27 -3.44 16.56
N GLU A 165 9.24 -2.73 17.01
CA GLU A 165 9.19 -1.26 17.01
C GLU A 165 10.37 -0.65 17.79
N TRP A 166 10.72 -1.24 18.95
CA TRP A 166 11.88 -0.81 19.72
C TRP A 166 13.20 -1.04 18.99
N LEU A 167 13.37 -2.18 18.33
CA LEU A 167 14.58 -2.49 17.54
C LEU A 167 14.72 -1.55 16.34
N LEU A 168 13.64 -1.28 15.61
CA LEU A 168 13.62 -0.31 14.52
C LEU A 168 14.06 1.08 15.00
N TRP A 169 13.47 1.55 16.09
CA TRP A 169 13.86 2.81 16.71
C TRP A 169 15.32 2.82 17.14
N ARG A 170 15.83 1.75 17.75
CA ARG A 170 17.25 1.66 18.12
C ARG A 170 18.18 1.73 16.91
N GLY A 171 17.76 1.20 15.77
CA GLY A 171 18.48 1.29 14.51
C GLY A 171 18.52 2.71 13.93
N SER A 172 17.40 3.45 13.99
CA SER A 172 17.29 4.81 13.43
C SER A 172 17.56 5.94 14.43
N LYS A 173 17.79 5.63 15.71
CA LYS A 173 17.87 6.62 16.79
C LYS A 173 18.90 7.73 16.55
N GLN A 174 20.08 7.38 16.00
CA GLN A 174 21.13 8.36 15.78
C GLN A 174 20.69 9.43 14.76
N ASP A 175 20.08 8.98 13.67
CA ASP A 175 19.55 9.86 12.62
C ASP A 175 18.36 10.67 13.15
N GLU A 176 17.45 10.02 13.88
CA GLU A 176 16.30 10.69 14.51
C GLU A 176 16.77 11.80 15.47
N ASP A 177 17.73 11.50 16.36
CA ASP A 177 18.27 12.49 17.30
C ASP A 177 19.05 13.60 16.59
N ALA A 178 19.73 13.31 15.47
CA ALA A 178 20.42 14.32 14.67
C ALA A 178 19.42 15.34 14.10
N GLN A 179 18.35 14.85 13.46
CA GLN A 179 17.28 15.71 12.96
C GLN A 179 16.59 16.49 14.09
N ARG A 180 16.30 15.84 15.22
CA ARG A 180 15.69 16.51 16.37
C ARG A 180 16.58 17.65 16.89
N ARG A 181 17.90 17.47 16.95
CA ARG A 181 18.85 18.55 17.30
C ARG A 181 18.82 19.70 16.30
N GLU A 182 18.78 19.41 15.00
CA GLU A 182 18.67 20.44 13.95
C GLU A 182 17.38 21.27 14.08
N LEU A 183 16.28 20.63 14.48
CA LEU A 183 14.99 21.27 14.76
C LEU A 183 14.91 21.91 16.16
N GLY A 184 15.96 21.83 16.98
CA GLY A 184 15.94 22.34 18.36
C GLY A 184 15.07 21.54 19.34
N LEU A 185 14.71 20.30 18.99
CA LEU A 185 13.91 19.40 19.81
C LEU A 185 14.78 18.52 20.73
N PRO A 186 14.26 18.12 21.92
CA PRO A 186 14.98 17.22 22.81
C PRO A 186 15.13 15.83 22.20
N ALA A 187 16.22 15.12 22.50
CA ALA A 187 16.46 13.75 22.02
C ALA A 187 15.27 12.80 22.28
N ALA A 188 15.02 11.87 21.35
CA ALA A 188 13.92 10.93 21.47
C ALA A 188 14.16 9.95 22.63
N ARG A 189 13.14 9.75 23.47
CA ARG A 189 13.18 8.83 24.63
C ARG A 189 12.55 7.46 24.35
N GLY A 190 11.93 7.29 23.19
CA GLY A 190 11.31 6.05 22.76
C GLY A 190 10.87 6.10 21.29
N PRO A 191 10.32 4.99 20.77
CA PRO A 191 9.92 4.87 19.37
C PRO A 191 8.96 5.97 18.92
N TRP A 192 9.11 6.44 17.68
CA TRP A 192 8.25 7.48 17.11
C TRP A 192 6.78 7.08 17.11
N THR A 193 6.45 5.79 16.88
CA THR A 193 5.09 5.24 16.94
C THR A 193 4.41 5.52 18.28
N ARG A 194 5.14 5.35 19.38
CA ARG A 194 4.66 5.65 20.73
C ARG A 194 4.50 7.15 20.95
N ARG A 195 5.45 7.97 20.46
CA ARG A 195 5.37 9.44 20.58
C ARG A 195 4.19 10.02 19.80
N ILE A 196 3.89 9.47 18.63
CA ILE A 196 2.71 9.81 17.81
C ILE A 196 1.43 9.54 18.62
N ALA A 197 1.31 8.35 19.21
CA ALA A 197 0.17 7.99 20.03
C ALA A 197 0.04 8.85 21.29
N GLU A 198 1.15 9.12 22.00
CA GLU A 198 1.19 9.97 23.20
C GLU A 198 0.84 11.44 22.91
N ARG A 199 1.15 11.94 21.69
CA ARG A 199 0.72 13.26 21.22
C ARG A 199 -0.75 13.32 20.80
N GLY A 200 -1.45 12.18 20.80
CA GLY A 200 -2.85 12.08 20.40
C GLY A 200 -3.07 12.41 18.92
N SER A 201 -2.13 12.03 18.07
CA SER A 201 -2.24 12.12 16.61
C SER A 201 -3.38 11.25 16.08
N LEU A 202 -3.90 11.61 14.90
CA LEU A 202 -4.89 10.82 14.21
C LEU A 202 -4.22 9.70 13.39
N GLU A 203 -4.46 8.44 13.69
CA GLU A 203 -3.83 7.29 13.04
C GLU A 203 -4.84 6.52 12.18
N ILE A 204 -5.01 6.95 10.93
CA ILE A 204 -6.03 6.48 9.99
C ILE A 204 -5.65 5.13 9.38
N GLN A 205 -6.63 4.23 9.31
CA GLN A 205 -6.50 2.86 8.82
C GLN A 205 -7.18 2.78 7.45
N ALA A 206 -6.38 2.83 6.38
CA ALA A 206 -6.80 2.85 4.98
C ALA A 206 -7.18 1.44 4.47
N TYR A 207 -7.99 0.74 5.25
CA TYR A 207 -8.53 -0.58 4.97
C TYR A 207 -9.76 -0.82 5.86
N ASP A 208 -10.64 -1.73 5.44
CA ASP A 208 -11.87 -2.01 6.16
C ASP A 208 -11.62 -2.79 7.45
N ALA A 209 -12.36 -2.47 8.52
CA ALA A 209 -12.31 -3.21 9.78
C ALA A 209 -12.64 -4.71 9.59
N ALA A 210 -13.46 -5.03 8.59
CA ALA A 210 -13.79 -6.40 8.18
C ALA A 210 -12.56 -7.21 7.76
N CYS A 211 -11.50 -6.57 7.28
CA CYS A 211 -10.23 -7.23 6.95
C CYS A 211 -9.53 -7.77 8.20
N TYR A 212 -9.72 -7.16 9.37
CA TYR A 212 -9.07 -7.59 10.62
C TYR A 212 -10.08 -7.69 11.76
N PRO A 213 -10.90 -8.76 11.79
CA PRO A 213 -11.90 -8.94 12.84
C PRO A 213 -11.29 -8.85 14.25
N GLY A 214 -11.93 -8.06 15.12
CA GLY A 214 -11.49 -7.81 16.50
C GLY A 214 -10.52 -6.63 16.67
N LEU A 215 -9.88 -6.14 15.61
CA LEU A 215 -8.91 -5.05 15.70
C LEU A 215 -9.55 -3.72 16.12
N ALA A 216 -10.74 -3.43 15.61
CA ALA A 216 -11.52 -2.25 16.03
C ALA A 216 -11.83 -2.25 17.54
N ALA A 217 -12.15 -3.42 18.10
CA ALA A 217 -12.36 -3.56 19.54
C ALA A 217 -11.06 -3.35 20.32
N GLU A 218 -9.93 -3.90 19.86
CA GLU A 218 -8.61 -3.68 20.48
C GLU A 218 -8.19 -2.20 20.47
N TRP A 219 -8.57 -1.45 19.43
CA TRP A 219 -8.22 -0.04 19.29
C TRP A 219 -9.22 0.94 19.90
N SER A 220 -10.36 0.47 20.41
CA SER A 220 -11.35 1.31 21.11
C SER A 220 -10.74 2.12 22.27
N LYS A 221 -9.72 1.58 22.94
CA LYS A 221 -8.95 2.26 24.02
C LYS A 221 -8.27 3.57 23.60
N TRP A 222 -8.13 3.82 22.29
CA TRP A 222 -7.54 5.04 21.74
C TRP A 222 -8.59 6.10 21.42
N ASN A 223 -9.83 5.95 21.90
CA ASN A 223 -10.89 6.98 21.87
C ASN A 223 -11.07 7.66 20.51
N GLY A 224 -11.14 6.86 19.43
CA GLY A 224 -11.37 7.37 18.08
C GLY A 224 -10.12 7.86 17.33
N GLN A 225 -8.92 7.81 17.94
CA GLN A 225 -7.68 8.17 17.25
C GLN A 225 -7.29 7.19 16.14
N ARG A 226 -7.88 5.98 16.10
CA ARG A 226 -7.56 4.94 15.10
C ARG A 226 -8.75 4.52 14.25
N PRO A 227 -9.32 5.44 13.44
CA PRO A 227 -10.49 5.14 12.63
C PRO A 227 -10.15 4.24 11.44
N PHE A 228 -11.08 3.35 11.08
CA PHE A 228 -11.05 2.61 9.82
C PHE A 228 -11.88 3.35 8.79
N VAL A 229 -11.26 3.69 7.67
CA VAL A 229 -11.91 4.46 6.60
C VAL A 229 -12.14 3.64 5.34
N GLY A 230 -11.75 2.36 5.34
CA GLY A 230 -11.73 1.55 4.13
C GLY A 230 -10.55 1.91 3.22
N ALA A 231 -10.34 1.12 2.17
CA ALA A 231 -9.27 1.41 1.23
C ALA A 231 -9.57 2.66 0.39
N LEU A 232 -8.57 3.53 0.25
CA LEU A 232 -8.64 4.74 -0.57
C LEU A 232 -8.16 4.42 -1.99
N THR A 233 -9.01 4.72 -2.96
CA THR A 233 -8.76 4.45 -4.39
C THR A 233 -9.23 5.63 -5.22
N LEU A 234 -8.41 6.06 -6.18
CA LEU A 234 -8.67 7.29 -6.94
C LEU A 234 -9.69 7.08 -8.08
N GLU A 235 -9.82 5.85 -8.56
CA GLU A 235 -10.77 5.44 -9.61
C GLU A 235 -10.65 6.25 -10.91
N LEU A 236 -9.42 6.64 -11.28
CA LEU A 236 -9.19 7.36 -12.53
C LEU A 236 -9.53 6.48 -13.74
N PRO A 237 -10.35 6.96 -14.69
CA PRO A 237 -10.55 6.27 -15.95
C PRO A 237 -9.26 6.26 -16.77
N THR A 238 -9.14 5.28 -17.67
CA THR A 238 -8.07 5.22 -18.66
C THR A 238 -8.64 5.07 -20.06
N ASP A 239 -7.87 5.47 -21.07
CA ASP A 239 -8.26 5.32 -22.48
C ASP A 239 -8.47 3.86 -22.90
N ALA A 240 -8.01 2.90 -22.10
CA ALA A 240 -8.16 1.47 -22.37
C ALA A 240 -9.44 0.87 -21.80
N ASP A 241 -10.16 1.55 -20.90
CA ASP A 241 -11.26 0.97 -20.14
C ASP A 241 -12.39 0.47 -21.07
N ASP A 242 -12.82 1.27 -22.05
CA ASP A 242 -13.89 0.90 -22.98
C ASP A 242 -13.51 -0.28 -23.89
N ASP A 243 -12.27 -0.29 -24.39
CA ASP A 243 -11.72 -1.39 -25.22
C ASP A 243 -11.57 -2.69 -24.42
N VAL A 244 -11.17 -2.59 -23.14
CA VAL A 244 -11.14 -3.74 -22.22
C VAL A 244 -12.55 -4.27 -21.97
N MET A 245 -13.51 -3.39 -21.65
CA MET A 245 -14.89 -3.81 -21.39
C MET A 245 -15.55 -4.42 -22.63
N SER A 246 -15.30 -3.88 -23.82
CA SER A 246 -15.76 -4.45 -25.10
C SER A 246 -15.19 -5.86 -25.33
N TRP A 247 -13.89 -6.05 -25.10
CA TRP A 247 -13.26 -7.37 -25.22
C TRP A 247 -13.74 -8.36 -24.14
N ILE A 248 -14.03 -7.89 -22.93
CA ILE A 248 -14.65 -8.74 -21.91
C ILE A 248 -16.04 -9.19 -22.38
N ALA A 249 -16.85 -8.27 -22.91
CA ALA A 249 -18.21 -8.56 -23.38
C ALA A 249 -18.27 -9.55 -24.56
N SER A 250 -17.22 -9.68 -25.37
CA SER A 250 -17.18 -10.59 -26.51
C SER A 250 -16.94 -12.07 -26.16
N GLY A 251 -16.82 -12.42 -24.87
CA GLY A 251 -16.61 -13.80 -24.45
C GLY A 251 -16.84 -14.04 -22.95
N ARG A 252 -16.32 -15.17 -22.44
CA ARG A 252 -16.46 -15.55 -21.02
C ARG A 252 -15.63 -14.66 -20.09
N PRO A 253 -16.12 -14.19 -18.94
CA PRO A 253 -15.36 -13.31 -18.02
C PRO A 253 -13.91 -13.80 -17.78
N PRO A 254 -12.89 -12.95 -18.00
CA PRO A 254 -11.50 -13.38 -17.91
C PRO A 254 -11.00 -13.45 -16.47
N ILE A 255 -9.87 -14.12 -16.26
CA ILE A 255 -9.05 -13.96 -15.06
C ILE A 255 -8.16 -12.72 -15.29
N CYS A 256 -8.22 -11.78 -14.35
CA CYS A 256 -7.36 -10.59 -14.38
C CYS A 256 -6.02 -10.89 -13.70
N PHE A 257 -4.91 -10.53 -14.34
CA PHE A 257 -3.55 -10.64 -13.83
C PHE A 257 -2.94 -9.25 -13.67
N GLY A 258 -2.58 -8.87 -12.45
CA GLY A 258 -2.02 -7.55 -12.13
C GLY A 258 -0.76 -7.63 -11.27
N PHE A 259 0.41 -7.55 -11.88
CA PHE A 259 1.67 -7.64 -11.13
C PHE A 259 2.15 -6.28 -10.59
N GLY A 260 1.46 -5.19 -10.94
CA GLY A 260 1.81 -3.84 -10.49
C GLY A 260 3.21 -3.43 -10.94
N SER A 261 3.83 -2.50 -10.22
CA SER A 261 5.23 -2.08 -10.46
C SER A 261 6.27 -3.12 -10.02
N ALA A 262 5.85 -4.32 -9.58
CA ALA A 262 6.78 -5.38 -9.22
C ALA A 262 7.33 -5.99 -10.52
N ALA A 263 8.56 -5.63 -10.87
CA ALA A 263 9.25 -6.20 -12.02
C ALA A 263 9.36 -7.72 -11.87
N VAL A 264 8.69 -8.45 -12.78
CA VAL A 264 8.85 -9.89 -12.95
C VAL A 264 10.23 -10.19 -13.51
N GLU A 265 10.88 -11.25 -13.03
CA GLU A 265 12.26 -11.62 -13.46
C GLU A 265 12.33 -11.87 -14.98
N SER A 266 11.28 -12.46 -15.54
CA SER A 266 11.11 -12.66 -16.98
C SER A 266 9.65 -12.42 -17.37
N ALA A 267 9.40 -11.34 -18.12
CA ALA A 267 8.08 -11.03 -18.65
C ALA A 267 7.60 -12.12 -19.62
N ALA A 268 8.51 -12.65 -20.45
CA ALA A 268 8.18 -13.69 -21.42
C ALA A 268 7.76 -15.00 -20.75
N ASP A 269 8.52 -15.46 -19.74
CA ASP A 269 8.20 -16.71 -19.04
C ASP A 269 6.92 -16.58 -18.21
N THR A 270 6.72 -15.41 -17.58
CA THR A 270 5.49 -15.12 -16.84
C THR A 270 4.28 -15.14 -17.77
N PHE A 271 4.39 -14.50 -18.94
CA PHE A 271 3.33 -14.50 -19.94
C PHE A 271 3.04 -15.91 -20.47
N ALA A 272 4.07 -16.68 -20.80
CA ALA A 272 3.94 -18.06 -21.27
C ALA A 272 3.27 -18.95 -20.21
N MET A 273 3.66 -18.84 -18.94
CA MET A 273 3.05 -19.57 -17.83
C MET A 273 1.56 -19.23 -17.67
N ILE A 274 1.20 -17.94 -17.75
CA ILE A 274 -0.19 -17.48 -17.65
C ILE A 274 -1.02 -18.01 -18.82
N GLY A 275 -0.49 -17.88 -20.05
CA GLY A 275 -1.15 -18.37 -21.25
C GLY A 275 -1.41 -19.86 -21.19
N ALA A 276 -0.39 -20.66 -20.89
CA ALA A 276 -0.51 -22.12 -20.80
C ALA A 276 -1.46 -22.58 -19.68
N ALA A 277 -1.44 -21.90 -18.52
CA ALA A 277 -2.37 -22.19 -17.43
C ALA A 277 -3.82 -21.87 -17.80
N CYS A 278 -4.07 -20.73 -18.45
CA CYS A 278 -5.40 -20.32 -18.88
C CYS A 278 -5.93 -21.23 -20.00
N GLU A 279 -5.10 -21.58 -20.97
CA GLU A 279 -5.43 -22.55 -22.03
C GLU A 279 -5.85 -23.91 -21.43
N GLN A 280 -5.05 -24.44 -20.48
CA GLN A 280 -5.36 -25.70 -19.81
C GLN A 280 -6.67 -25.66 -19.01
N LEU A 281 -7.05 -24.50 -18.48
CA LEU A 281 -8.30 -24.29 -17.75
C LEU A 281 -9.46 -23.89 -18.66
N GLY A 282 -9.18 -23.61 -19.93
CA GLY A 282 -10.15 -23.02 -20.85
C GLY A 282 -10.64 -21.65 -20.39
N GLU A 283 -9.79 -20.83 -19.75
CA GLU A 283 -10.13 -19.48 -19.28
C GLU A 283 -9.46 -18.41 -20.16
N ARG A 284 -9.99 -17.19 -20.16
CA ARG A 284 -9.36 -16.02 -20.81
C ARG A 284 -8.50 -15.26 -19.82
N ALA A 285 -7.44 -14.60 -20.29
CA ALA A 285 -6.56 -13.80 -19.45
C ALA A 285 -6.61 -12.32 -19.82
N LEU A 286 -6.77 -11.45 -18.83
CA LEU A 286 -6.57 -10.00 -18.95
C LEU A 286 -5.34 -9.61 -18.15
N ILE A 287 -4.29 -9.12 -18.79
CA ILE A 287 -3.02 -8.77 -18.15
C ILE A 287 -2.89 -7.25 -18.07
N SER A 288 -2.82 -6.72 -16.85
CA SER A 288 -2.45 -5.32 -16.57
C SER A 288 -0.95 -5.24 -16.39
N ALA A 289 -0.27 -4.70 -17.39
CA ALA A 289 1.19 -4.74 -17.52
C ALA A 289 1.93 -3.77 -16.58
N ALA A 290 1.30 -2.64 -16.22
CA ALA A 290 1.81 -1.65 -15.27
C ALA A 290 3.29 -1.25 -15.51
N GLY A 291 3.68 -1.08 -16.79
CA GLY A 291 5.04 -0.73 -17.21
C GLY A 291 5.92 -1.89 -17.66
N THR A 292 5.48 -3.15 -17.53
CA THR A 292 6.20 -4.32 -18.09
C THR A 292 5.91 -4.45 -19.59
N ASP A 293 6.94 -4.58 -20.42
CA ASP A 293 6.74 -4.73 -21.87
C ASP A 293 6.40 -6.18 -22.24
N PHE A 294 5.12 -6.44 -22.51
CA PHE A 294 4.63 -7.72 -23.04
C PHE A 294 4.35 -7.67 -24.56
N ARG A 295 4.67 -6.57 -25.25
CA ARG A 295 4.30 -6.38 -26.67
C ARG A 295 4.93 -7.41 -27.61
N SER A 296 6.07 -7.98 -27.22
CA SER A 296 6.76 -9.02 -27.98
C SER A 296 6.15 -10.42 -27.84
N VAL A 297 5.13 -10.59 -26.99
CA VAL A 297 4.58 -11.91 -26.62
C VAL A 297 3.07 -12.05 -26.92
N SER A 298 2.37 -10.97 -27.29
CA SER A 298 0.92 -11.00 -27.51
C SER A 298 0.55 -11.63 -28.87
N HIS A 299 0.27 -12.94 -28.88
CA HIS A 299 -0.16 -13.67 -30.08
C HIS A 299 -1.43 -14.52 -29.90
N PHE A 300 -2.14 -14.39 -28.77
CA PHE A 300 -3.30 -15.24 -28.47
C PHE A 300 -4.61 -14.44 -28.36
N GLU A 301 -5.65 -14.83 -29.11
CA GLU A 301 -6.97 -14.17 -29.06
C GLU A 301 -7.62 -14.20 -27.66
N HIS A 302 -7.27 -15.20 -26.83
CA HIS A 302 -7.80 -15.37 -25.48
C HIS A 302 -7.03 -14.58 -24.41
N ILE A 303 -6.00 -13.82 -24.78
CA ILE A 303 -5.20 -12.99 -23.87
C ILE A 303 -5.25 -11.53 -24.34
N LYS A 304 -5.77 -10.63 -23.49
CA LYS A 304 -5.67 -9.19 -23.70
C LYS A 304 -4.63 -8.61 -22.76
N VAL A 305 -3.73 -7.79 -23.30
CA VAL A 305 -2.74 -7.04 -22.51
C VAL A 305 -3.07 -5.56 -22.60
N VAL A 306 -3.08 -4.88 -21.45
CA VAL A 306 -3.22 -3.42 -21.36
C VAL A 306 -2.18 -2.86 -20.41
N ASN A 307 -1.75 -1.62 -20.64
CA ASN A 307 -0.76 -1.00 -19.76
C ASN A 307 -1.35 -0.67 -18.37
N ALA A 308 -2.47 0.04 -18.35
CA ALA A 308 -3.20 0.41 -17.15
C ALA A 308 -4.70 0.43 -17.43
N MET A 309 -5.51 0.17 -16.41
CA MET A 309 -6.97 0.17 -16.47
C MET A 309 -7.56 0.58 -15.13
N ASN A 310 -8.79 1.09 -15.14
CA ASN A 310 -9.53 1.39 -13.94
C ASN A 310 -10.06 0.10 -13.32
N PHE A 311 -9.43 -0.32 -12.21
CA PHE A 311 -9.83 -1.55 -11.52
C PHE A 311 -11.26 -1.51 -10.99
N ALA A 312 -11.80 -0.35 -10.61
CA ALA A 312 -13.18 -0.25 -10.14
C ALA A 312 -14.19 -0.52 -11.27
N THR A 313 -13.87 -0.13 -12.50
CA THR A 313 -14.68 -0.38 -13.69
C THR A 313 -14.52 -1.82 -14.19
N VAL A 314 -13.28 -2.31 -14.27
CA VAL A 314 -12.95 -3.55 -14.99
C VAL A 314 -13.08 -4.80 -14.12
N LEU A 315 -12.62 -4.77 -12.86
CA LEU A 315 -12.60 -5.97 -12.02
C LEU A 315 -13.99 -6.58 -11.78
N PRO A 316 -15.10 -5.83 -11.61
CA PRO A 316 -16.43 -6.42 -11.48
C PRO A 316 -16.86 -7.31 -12.67
N ALA A 317 -16.26 -7.13 -13.85
CA ALA A 317 -16.52 -7.91 -15.05
C ALA A 317 -15.57 -9.12 -15.23
N CYS A 318 -14.63 -9.31 -14.31
CA CYS A 318 -13.69 -10.43 -14.29
C CYS A 318 -14.22 -11.60 -13.46
N ARG A 319 -13.61 -12.77 -13.65
CA ARG A 319 -13.95 -14.02 -12.93
C ARG A 319 -13.16 -14.19 -11.62
N ALA A 320 -11.89 -13.78 -11.64
CA ALA A 320 -10.96 -13.86 -10.53
C ALA A 320 -9.82 -12.85 -10.73
N LEU A 321 -9.05 -12.59 -9.68
CA LEU A 321 -7.89 -11.72 -9.70
C LEU A 321 -6.63 -12.48 -9.25
N VAL A 322 -5.58 -12.44 -10.06
CA VAL A 322 -4.23 -12.88 -9.70
C VAL A 322 -3.34 -11.65 -9.64
N HIS A 323 -2.68 -11.40 -8.51
CA HIS A 323 -1.86 -10.19 -8.37
C HIS A 323 -0.74 -10.34 -7.35
N HIS A 324 0.15 -9.36 -7.28
CA HIS A 324 1.34 -9.40 -6.42
C HIS A 324 1.06 -9.22 -4.91
N GLY A 325 -0.14 -8.84 -4.49
CA GLY A 325 -0.50 -8.65 -3.08
C GLY A 325 -0.37 -7.22 -2.54
N GLY A 326 -0.11 -6.21 -3.38
CA GLY A 326 -0.10 -4.81 -2.95
C GLY A 326 -1.47 -4.40 -2.39
N ALA A 327 -1.47 -3.63 -1.29
CA ALA A 327 -2.67 -3.33 -0.52
C ALA A 327 -3.81 -2.72 -1.36
N GLY A 328 -3.52 -1.77 -2.23
CA GLY A 328 -4.52 -1.16 -3.12
C GLY A 328 -5.18 -2.18 -4.05
N THR A 329 -4.39 -3.04 -4.70
CA THR A 329 -4.90 -4.09 -5.59
C THR A 329 -5.67 -5.16 -4.82
N THR A 330 -5.20 -5.58 -3.64
CA THR A 330 -5.92 -6.53 -2.77
C THR A 330 -7.30 -5.99 -2.43
N ASN A 331 -7.39 -4.73 -2.00
CA ASN A 331 -8.67 -4.13 -1.62
C ASN A 331 -9.57 -3.88 -2.84
N ALA A 332 -9.02 -3.55 -4.01
CA ALA A 332 -9.79 -3.46 -5.25
C ALA A 332 -10.43 -4.81 -5.63
N GLY A 333 -9.68 -5.91 -5.53
CA GLY A 333 -10.21 -7.26 -5.78
C GLY A 333 -11.28 -7.69 -4.77
N MET A 334 -11.04 -7.45 -3.48
CA MET A 334 -12.03 -7.73 -2.43
C MET A 334 -13.31 -6.90 -2.64
N ARG A 335 -13.18 -5.61 -2.99
CA ARG A 335 -14.32 -4.72 -3.24
C ARG A 335 -15.11 -5.15 -4.47
N ALA A 336 -14.44 -5.61 -5.52
CA ALA A 336 -15.09 -6.18 -6.71
C ALA A 336 -15.74 -7.55 -6.45
N GLY A 337 -15.57 -8.14 -5.26
CA GLY A 337 -16.13 -9.44 -4.91
C GLY A 337 -15.48 -10.60 -5.68
N LEU A 338 -14.20 -10.48 -6.00
CA LEU A 338 -13.46 -11.48 -6.77
C LEU A 338 -12.69 -12.47 -5.87
N PRO A 339 -12.76 -13.78 -6.16
CA PRO A 339 -11.77 -14.73 -5.70
C PRO A 339 -10.36 -14.29 -6.11
N THR A 340 -9.41 -14.34 -5.18
CA THR A 340 -8.11 -13.70 -5.36
C THR A 340 -6.93 -14.64 -5.09
N LEU A 341 -5.98 -14.74 -6.02
CA LEU A 341 -4.69 -15.42 -5.82
C LEU A 341 -3.57 -14.37 -5.72
N ILE A 342 -2.92 -14.32 -4.55
CA ILE A 342 -1.78 -13.43 -4.33
C ILE A 342 -0.47 -14.17 -4.59
N LEU A 343 0.28 -13.73 -5.59
CA LEU A 343 1.63 -14.19 -5.87
C LEU A 343 2.65 -13.18 -5.33
N TRP A 344 3.01 -13.31 -4.05
CA TRP A 344 3.80 -12.31 -3.33
C TRP A 344 5.31 -12.45 -3.54
N THR A 345 6.00 -11.31 -3.53
CA THR A 345 7.47 -11.18 -3.57
C THR A 345 8.02 -10.48 -2.33
N LEU A 346 7.21 -9.65 -1.65
CA LEU A 346 7.60 -8.88 -0.47
C LEU A 346 6.83 -9.32 0.79
N PRO A 347 7.36 -9.05 2.00
CA PRO A 347 6.71 -9.44 3.26
C PRO A 347 5.33 -8.82 3.51
N ASP A 348 5.13 -7.56 3.16
CA ASP A 348 3.84 -6.85 3.28
C ASP A 348 2.77 -7.49 2.39
N GLN A 349 3.14 -7.90 1.18
CA GLN A 349 2.28 -8.65 0.28
C GLN A 349 1.93 -10.04 0.85
N ALA A 350 2.87 -10.69 1.53
CA ALA A 350 2.64 -11.97 2.21
C ALA A 350 1.64 -11.84 3.36
N ILE A 351 1.60 -10.69 4.06
CA ILE A 351 0.59 -10.39 5.09
C ILE A 351 -0.80 -10.34 4.46
N TRP A 352 -0.96 -9.66 3.32
CA TRP A 352 -2.23 -9.64 2.59
C TRP A 352 -2.61 -11.01 2.02
N ALA A 353 -1.65 -11.77 1.51
CA ALA A 353 -1.83 -13.16 1.06
C ALA A 353 -2.39 -14.05 2.18
N ALA A 354 -1.78 -13.98 3.36
CA ALA A 354 -2.24 -14.70 4.55
C ALA A 354 -3.62 -14.23 4.98
N ARG A 355 -3.93 -12.94 4.80
CA ARG A 355 -5.22 -12.37 5.17
C ARG A 355 -6.36 -12.84 4.28
N VAL A 356 -6.20 -12.73 2.96
CA VAL A 356 -7.16 -13.20 1.95
C VAL A 356 -7.49 -14.68 2.17
N LYS A 357 -6.46 -15.51 2.43
CA LYS A 357 -6.63 -16.93 2.75
C LYS A 357 -7.48 -17.15 4.00
N ARG A 358 -7.26 -16.38 5.06
CA ARG A 358 -8.01 -16.49 6.32
C ARG A 358 -9.46 -16.07 6.21
N LEU A 359 -9.71 -15.04 5.41
CA LEU A 359 -11.06 -14.58 5.10
C LEU A 359 -11.78 -15.51 4.09
N LYS A 360 -11.09 -16.56 3.60
CA LYS A 360 -11.59 -17.49 2.57
C LYS A 360 -11.98 -16.78 1.26
N LEU A 361 -11.27 -15.69 0.95
CA LEU A 361 -11.46 -14.92 -0.28
C LEU A 361 -10.50 -15.37 -1.39
N GLY A 362 -9.58 -16.29 -1.07
CA GLY A 362 -8.69 -16.89 -2.05
C GLY A 362 -7.42 -17.46 -1.42
N MET A 363 -6.30 -17.38 -2.14
CA MET A 363 -5.05 -18.05 -1.77
C MET A 363 -3.82 -17.15 -1.95
N GLY A 364 -2.68 -17.62 -1.46
CA GLY A 364 -1.41 -16.90 -1.53
C GLY A 364 -0.22 -17.84 -1.69
N ARG A 365 0.71 -17.49 -2.57
CA ARG A 365 1.94 -18.23 -2.88
C ARG A 365 3.09 -17.26 -3.12
N ARG A 366 4.32 -17.68 -2.80
CA ARG A 366 5.51 -16.91 -3.17
C ARG A 366 5.73 -17.00 -4.68
N PHE A 367 5.83 -15.86 -5.37
CA PHE A 367 5.92 -15.83 -6.83
C PHE A 367 7.07 -16.69 -7.37
N SER A 368 8.26 -16.64 -6.75
CA SER A 368 9.44 -17.41 -7.14
C SER A 368 9.29 -18.95 -7.04
N THR A 369 8.20 -19.44 -6.47
CA THR A 369 7.88 -20.88 -6.35
C THR A 369 6.70 -21.28 -7.23
N THR A 370 6.24 -20.38 -8.09
CA THR A 370 5.08 -20.58 -8.95
C THR A 370 5.53 -21.23 -10.25
N THR A 371 4.96 -22.39 -10.54
CA THR A 371 5.01 -23.08 -11.84
C THR A 371 3.64 -23.07 -12.49
N GLN A 372 3.56 -23.43 -13.78
CA GLN A 372 2.29 -23.63 -14.48
C GLN A 372 1.35 -24.58 -13.71
N GLU A 373 1.85 -25.73 -13.24
CA GLU A 373 1.05 -26.72 -12.52
C GLU A 373 0.51 -26.16 -11.21
N SER A 374 1.34 -25.43 -10.47
CA SER A 374 0.93 -24.80 -9.21
C SER A 374 -0.11 -23.70 -9.46
N LEU A 375 0.06 -22.90 -10.52
CA LEU A 375 -0.87 -21.85 -10.91
C LEU A 375 -2.23 -22.45 -11.31
N VAL A 376 -2.22 -23.51 -12.11
CA VAL A 376 -3.44 -24.24 -12.50
C VAL A 376 -4.15 -24.82 -11.28
N SER A 377 -3.42 -25.40 -10.33
CA SER A 377 -3.97 -25.95 -9.09
C SER A 377 -4.60 -24.86 -8.21
N ASP A 378 -3.89 -23.75 -8.01
CA ASP A 378 -4.37 -22.62 -7.21
C ASP A 378 -5.60 -21.96 -7.87
N LEU A 379 -5.59 -21.79 -9.20
CA LEU A 379 -6.72 -21.26 -9.96
C LEU A 379 -7.95 -22.18 -9.87
N ARG A 380 -7.81 -23.49 -10.06
CA ARG A 380 -8.94 -24.44 -9.86
C ARG A 380 -9.56 -24.30 -8.49
N THR A 381 -8.73 -24.08 -7.47
CA THR A 381 -9.19 -23.92 -6.09
C THR A 381 -10.00 -22.63 -5.93
N ILE A 382 -9.45 -21.49 -6.34
CA ILE A 382 -10.12 -20.20 -6.13
C ILE A 382 -11.31 -19.97 -7.08
N LEU A 383 -11.39 -20.70 -8.20
CA LEU A 383 -12.54 -20.63 -9.13
C LEU A 383 -13.74 -21.46 -8.66
N ALA A 384 -13.65 -22.18 -7.55
CA ALA A 384 -14.77 -22.89 -6.94
C ALA A 384 -15.87 -21.91 -6.46
N ALA A 385 -17.13 -22.35 -6.49
CA ALA A 385 -18.29 -21.50 -6.23
C ALA A 385 -18.31 -20.91 -4.80
N GLU A 386 -17.72 -21.62 -3.85
CA GLU A 386 -17.63 -21.21 -2.45
C GLU A 386 -16.79 -19.94 -2.29
N TYR A 387 -15.67 -19.84 -3.01
CA TYR A 387 -14.81 -18.65 -2.98
C TYR A 387 -15.51 -17.44 -3.59
N LEU A 388 -16.25 -17.62 -4.69
CA LEU A 388 -17.03 -16.54 -5.31
C LEU A 388 -18.13 -16.05 -4.36
N THR A 389 -18.83 -16.97 -3.71
CA THR A 389 -19.88 -16.64 -2.73
C THR A 389 -19.31 -15.86 -1.56
N GLN A 390 -18.18 -16.30 -0.99
CA GLN A 390 -17.51 -15.61 0.11
C GLN A 390 -16.96 -14.25 -0.32
N ALA A 391 -16.38 -14.14 -1.50
CA ALA A 391 -15.87 -12.88 -2.03
C ALA A 391 -16.98 -11.84 -2.20
N ARG A 392 -18.15 -12.24 -2.73
CA ARG A 392 -19.32 -11.37 -2.88
C ARG A 392 -19.95 -10.97 -1.54
N ASP A 393 -20.06 -11.91 -0.60
CA ASP A 393 -20.53 -11.59 0.76
C ASP A 393 -19.59 -10.58 1.44
N PHE A 394 -18.28 -10.78 1.33
CA PHE A 394 -17.31 -9.86 1.91
C PHE A 394 -17.35 -8.48 1.26
N SER A 395 -17.42 -8.41 -0.08
CA SER A 395 -17.56 -7.17 -0.85
C SER A 395 -18.73 -6.31 -0.37
N SER A 396 -19.87 -6.93 -0.04
CA SER A 396 -21.06 -6.20 0.44
C SER A 396 -20.85 -5.46 1.77
N ARG A 397 -19.80 -5.80 2.52
CA ARG A 397 -19.43 -5.20 3.81
C ARG A 397 -18.28 -4.20 3.69
N MET A 398 -17.71 -4.02 2.49
CA MET A 398 -16.62 -3.07 2.27
C MET A 398 -17.14 -1.66 2.03
N THR A 399 -16.37 -0.69 2.51
CA THR A 399 -16.64 0.73 2.34
C THR A 399 -16.51 1.12 0.87
N ARG A 400 -17.47 1.91 0.37
CA ARG A 400 -17.45 2.43 -0.99
C ARG A 400 -16.31 3.44 -1.14
N PRO A 401 -15.62 3.49 -2.28
CA PRO A 401 -14.47 4.39 -2.49
C PRO A 401 -14.77 5.87 -2.19
N ALA A 402 -15.92 6.36 -2.65
CA ALA A 402 -16.37 7.73 -2.39
C ALA A 402 -16.57 8.01 -0.88
N ASP A 403 -17.11 7.04 -0.14
CA ASP A 403 -17.30 7.15 1.31
C ASP A 403 -15.94 7.14 2.03
N SER A 404 -14.99 6.30 1.59
CA SER A 404 -13.63 6.28 2.14
C SER A 404 -12.95 7.64 2.01
N ALA A 405 -13.00 8.25 0.82
CA ALA A 405 -12.40 9.55 0.54
C ALA A 405 -13.06 10.66 1.38
N ALA A 406 -14.40 10.72 1.37
CA ALA A 406 -15.15 11.73 2.10
C ALA A 406 -14.95 11.63 3.62
N THR A 407 -15.06 10.42 4.19
CA THR A 407 -14.87 10.18 5.62
C THR A 407 -13.44 10.54 6.06
N THR A 408 -12.44 10.23 5.24
CA THR A 408 -11.05 10.55 5.56
C THR A 408 -10.81 12.06 5.55
N ALA A 409 -11.35 12.77 4.57
CA ALA A 409 -11.29 14.23 4.53
C ALA A 409 -12.00 14.87 5.73
N ASP A 410 -13.20 14.40 6.09
CA ASP A 410 -13.94 14.87 7.27
C ASP A 410 -13.12 14.68 8.56
N LEU A 411 -12.49 13.52 8.74
CA LEU A 411 -11.66 13.22 9.91
C LEU A 411 -10.45 14.16 10.00
N ILE A 412 -9.78 14.40 8.88
CA ILE A 412 -8.60 15.27 8.78
C ILE A 412 -8.97 16.73 9.05
N GLU A 413 -10.06 17.22 8.44
CA GLU A 413 -10.56 18.58 8.64
C GLU A 413 -10.96 18.81 10.10
N ASN A 414 -11.77 17.91 10.68
CA ASN A 414 -12.20 18.01 12.06
C ASN A 414 -11.03 17.94 13.04
N PHE A 415 -10.05 17.09 12.77
CA PHE A 415 -8.86 16.99 13.61
C PHE A 415 -8.03 18.29 13.56
N ALA A 416 -7.81 18.84 12.37
CA ALA A 416 -7.12 20.13 12.19
C ALA A 416 -7.83 21.28 12.92
N LEU A 417 -9.17 21.34 12.84
CA LEU A 417 -9.97 22.36 13.53
C LEU A 417 -9.93 22.21 15.05
N SER A 418 -10.05 20.99 15.58
CA SER A 418 -10.07 20.73 17.02
C SER A 418 -8.80 21.18 17.74
N LYS A 419 -7.67 21.14 17.04
CA LYS A 419 -6.35 21.49 17.58
C LYS A 419 -5.96 22.95 17.39
N ARG A 420 -6.73 23.71 16.60
CA ARG A 420 -6.63 25.18 16.54
C ARG A 420 -7.40 25.86 17.68
N ALA A 421 -8.39 25.18 18.25
CA ALA A 421 -9.30 25.73 19.25
C ALA A 421 -8.85 25.51 20.71
N GLY A 422 -7.82 24.71 20.96
CA GLY A 422 -7.25 24.45 22.29
C GLY A 422 -5.75 24.61 22.25
#